data_AF-A0A9R0B1U9-F1
#
_entry.id   AF-A0A9R0B1U9-F1
#
_cell.length_a   1.000
_cell.length_b   1.000
_cell.length_c   1.000
_cell.angle_alpha   90.00
_cell.angle_beta   90.00
_cell.angle_gamma   90.00
#
_symmetry.space_group_name_H-M   'P 1'
#
loop_
_entity.id
_entity.type
_entity.pdbx_description
1 polymer ?
#
loop_
_entity_poly.entity_id
_entity_poly.type
_entity_poly.pdbx_seq_one_letter_code
_entity_poly.pdbx_strand_id
1 'polypeptide(L)'
;MAKHHGVKRGCPLSEKLTHFHVVNGFPPDILHDFLEGLVPAELSLCLKDLIAKKYISLESLNRAIRQFPYTFSDKADKPQIIPKTSFSRGTTGGNGHENWSLLRLLPLMIGHNIPEGDQSWEILMLLKDTLELVMSAHFTEELIHVLDCKISEHRELVQKTFPNYRLRPKHHFIEHYPQMIQIFGPLVDVWTMRFEGKHKFFKKVVHDTCNFKNVAHTLAVRHQKMMAFHLDSSTFFKPLLEIDKVRSVMVTSFPENVQSSLHQQNGKQSSVLVASSACVHGVKYCADMIVSVGSCSGLPEFRQITHIVVINTEIMLVCRILSSWYIEHLRSYELCFGGAGCLTVTHLSELNDVFPLSAYRVKGNVYVTLKRYILC
;
A
#
# COMPACT_ATOMS: atom_id res chain seq x y z
N MET A 1 20.18 -28.37 -2.55
CA MET A 1 19.32 -27.73 -1.53
C MET A 1 18.25 -26.79 -2.11
N ALA A 2 18.53 -25.93 -3.10
CA ALA A 2 17.57 -24.92 -3.59
C ALA A 2 16.26 -25.43 -4.27
N LYS A 3 16.17 -26.70 -4.70
CA LYS A 3 14.93 -27.23 -5.32
C LYS A 3 13.74 -27.22 -4.36
N HIS A 4 13.97 -27.43 -3.07
CA HIS A 4 12.94 -27.41 -2.04
C HIS A 4 12.37 -26.00 -1.79
N HIS A 5 13.08 -24.95 -2.23
CA HIS A 5 12.65 -23.56 -2.10
C HIS A 5 11.97 -23.04 -3.37
N GLY A 6 11.85 -23.84 -4.43
CA GLY A 6 11.20 -23.44 -5.70
C GLY A 6 12.14 -23.14 -6.86
N VAL A 7 13.46 -23.34 -6.70
CA VAL A 7 14.45 -23.17 -7.79
C VAL A 7 14.44 -24.38 -8.72
N LYS A 8 14.31 -24.13 -10.03
CA LYS A 8 14.26 -25.21 -11.04
C LYS A 8 15.64 -25.62 -11.57
N ARG A 9 16.53 -24.65 -11.80
CA ARG A 9 17.89 -24.84 -12.35
C ARG A 9 18.79 -23.62 -12.05
N GLY A 10 20.11 -23.76 -12.26
CA GLY A 10 21.06 -22.66 -12.19
C GLY A 10 20.88 -21.62 -13.30
N CYS A 11 21.45 -20.42 -13.10
CA CYS A 11 21.43 -19.34 -14.08
C CYS A 11 22.60 -19.48 -15.07
N PRO A 12 22.34 -19.65 -16.38
CA PRO A 12 23.42 -19.80 -17.37
C PRO A 12 24.32 -18.57 -17.51
N LEU A 13 23.82 -17.39 -17.11
CA LEU A 13 24.59 -16.15 -17.13
C LEU A 13 25.57 -16.11 -15.96
N SER A 14 25.15 -16.52 -14.76
CA SER A 14 26.05 -16.63 -13.60
C SER A 14 27.19 -17.60 -13.84
N GLU A 15 26.97 -18.65 -14.64
CA GLU A 15 28.01 -19.63 -15.00
C GLU A 15 29.05 -19.06 -15.97
N LYS A 16 28.66 -18.11 -16.82
CA LYS A 16 29.50 -17.61 -17.92
C LYS A 16 30.14 -16.24 -17.66
N LEU A 17 29.59 -15.46 -16.74
CA LEU A 17 29.99 -14.09 -16.47
C LEU A 17 30.63 -14.00 -15.09
N THR A 18 31.95 -13.82 -15.05
CA THR A 18 32.76 -13.82 -13.82
C THR A 18 32.31 -12.81 -12.76
N HIS A 19 31.69 -11.70 -13.18
CA HIS A 19 31.27 -10.61 -12.30
C HIS A 19 29.75 -10.49 -12.15
N PHE A 20 28.98 -11.48 -12.62
CA PHE A 20 27.54 -11.45 -12.53
C PHE A 20 27.03 -12.63 -11.71
N HIS A 21 26.18 -12.35 -10.73
CA HIS A 21 25.40 -13.37 -10.05
C HIS A 21 23.94 -12.96 -9.96
N VAL A 22 23.02 -13.86 -10.33
CA VAL A 22 21.57 -13.60 -10.37
C VAL A 22 21.01 -13.05 -9.06
N VAL A 23 21.57 -13.43 -7.92
CA VAL A 23 21.09 -12.95 -6.61
C VAL A 23 21.61 -11.57 -6.24
N ASN A 24 22.74 -11.10 -6.78
CA ASN A 24 23.34 -9.82 -6.38
C ASN A 24 23.30 -8.76 -7.50
N GLY A 25 22.97 -9.18 -8.73
CA GLY A 25 23.15 -8.35 -9.92
C GLY A 25 22.00 -7.40 -10.23
N PHE A 26 20.79 -7.63 -9.69
CA PHE A 26 19.62 -6.81 -9.97
C PHE A 26 18.73 -6.69 -8.73
N PRO A 27 18.10 -5.51 -8.51
CA PRO A 27 17.12 -5.37 -7.46
C PRO A 27 15.89 -6.25 -7.75
N PRO A 28 15.27 -6.82 -6.71
CA PRO A 28 14.03 -7.58 -6.85
C PRO A 28 12.84 -6.66 -7.20
N ASP A 29 11.73 -7.27 -7.60
CA ASP A 29 10.54 -6.52 -8.01
C ASP A 29 9.30 -6.92 -7.21
N ILE A 30 8.94 -6.08 -6.24
CA ILE A 30 7.78 -6.29 -5.36
C ILE A 30 6.48 -6.45 -6.17
N LEU A 31 6.30 -5.70 -7.26
CA LEU A 31 5.08 -5.78 -8.07
C LEU A 31 4.92 -7.19 -8.65
N HIS A 32 5.96 -7.71 -9.27
CA HIS A 32 5.90 -9.02 -9.89
C HIS A 32 5.95 -10.14 -8.86
N ASP A 33 6.84 -10.06 -7.89
CA ASP A 33 7.08 -11.16 -6.95
C ASP A 33 5.92 -11.31 -5.95
N PHE A 34 5.44 -10.20 -5.36
CA PHE A 34 4.29 -10.22 -4.47
C PHE A 34 2.99 -10.00 -5.22
N LEU A 35 2.75 -8.81 -5.75
CA LEU A 35 1.40 -8.34 -6.12
C LEU A 35 0.79 -9.06 -7.33
N GLU A 36 1.61 -9.51 -8.28
CA GLU A 36 1.22 -10.34 -9.43
C GLU A 36 1.67 -11.80 -9.28
N GLY A 37 2.21 -12.14 -8.11
CA GLY A 37 2.87 -13.40 -7.86
C GLY A 37 2.28 -14.16 -6.70
N LEU A 38 2.91 -14.00 -5.54
CA LEU A 38 2.53 -14.68 -4.31
C LEU A 38 1.10 -14.32 -3.88
N VAL A 39 0.77 -13.03 -3.84
CA VAL A 39 -0.52 -12.52 -3.37
C VAL A 39 -1.71 -13.19 -4.08
N PRO A 40 -1.86 -13.12 -5.42
CA PRO A 40 -3.01 -13.74 -6.06
C PRO A 40 -2.99 -15.28 -6.00
N ALA A 41 -1.81 -15.91 -5.94
CA ALA A 41 -1.70 -17.36 -5.84
C ALA A 41 -2.15 -17.88 -4.47
N GLU A 42 -1.70 -17.24 -3.40
CA GLU A 42 -2.00 -17.62 -2.03
C GLU A 42 -3.39 -17.20 -1.58
N LEU A 43 -3.89 -16.04 -2.03
CA LEU A 43 -5.30 -15.71 -1.91
C LEU A 43 -6.17 -16.82 -2.53
N SER A 44 -5.82 -17.30 -3.73
CA SER A 44 -6.56 -18.39 -4.37
C SER A 44 -6.52 -19.68 -3.56
N LEU A 45 -5.33 -20.06 -3.05
CA LEU A 45 -5.12 -21.27 -2.25
C LEU A 45 -5.92 -21.22 -0.95
N CYS A 46 -5.73 -20.17 -0.16
CA CYS A 46 -6.33 -20.05 1.17
C CYS A 46 -7.82 -19.81 1.10
N LEU A 47 -8.32 -18.96 0.19
CA LEU A 47 -9.76 -18.74 0.03
C LEU A 47 -10.49 -20.01 -0.41
N LYS A 48 -9.87 -20.86 -1.24
CA LYS A 48 -10.44 -22.15 -1.62
C LYS A 48 -10.63 -23.05 -0.40
N ASP A 49 -9.64 -23.08 0.50
CA ASP A 49 -9.70 -23.85 1.74
C ASP A 49 -10.75 -23.30 2.71
N LEU A 50 -10.80 -21.99 2.93
CA LEU A 50 -11.81 -21.34 3.78
C LEU A 50 -13.25 -21.57 3.29
N ILE A 51 -13.45 -21.62 1.97
CA ILE A 51 -14.75 -21.97 1.35
C ILE A 51 -15.05 -23.46 1.56
N ALA A 52 -14.07 -24.35 1.41
CA ALA A 52 -14.25 -25.78 1.65
C ALA A 52 -14.62 -26.08 3.12
N LYS A 53 -14.03 -25.34 4.06
CA LYS A 53 -14.37 -25.34 5.50
C LYS A 53 -15.74 -24.71 5.82
N LYS A 54 -16.42 -24.11 4.82
CA LYS A 54 -17.72 -23.45 4.93
C LYS A 54 -17.75 -22.22 5.85
N TYR A 55 -16.61 -21.61 6.14
CA TYR A 55 -16.56 -20.34 6.89
C TYR A 55 -17.13 -19.18 6.06
N ILE A 56 -16.93 -19.23 4.75
CA ILE A 56 -17.46 -18.28 3.78
C ILE A 56 -17.94 -19.01 2.52
N SER A 57 -18.68 -18.32 1.65
CA SER A 57 -18.97 -18.77 0.29
C SER A 57 -18.35 -17.82 -0.72
N LEU A 58 -18.10 -18.29 -1.95
CA LEU A 58 -17.62 -17.40 -3.02
C LEU A 58 -18.60 -16.25 -3.29
N GLU A 59 -19.89 -16.51 -3.14
CA GLU A 59 -20.92 -15.49 -3.30
C GLU A 59 -20.85 -14.44 -2.18
N SER A 60 -20.73 -14.86 -0.92
CA SER A 60 -20.62 -13.92 0.20
C SER A 60 -19.34 -13.08 0.10
N LEU A 61 -18.23 -13.69 -0.29
CA LEU A 61 -16.96 -13.00 -0.53
C LEU A 61 -17.08 -11.97 -1.66
N ASN A 62 -17.60 -12.37 -2.84
CA ASN A 62 -17.75 -11.44 -3.96
C ASN A 62 -18.74 -10.31 -3.67
N ARG A 63 -19.78 -10.58 -2.87
CA ARG A 63 -20.68 -9.55 -2.37
C ARG A 63 -19.95 -8.57 -1.45
N ALA A 64 -19.15 -9.06 -0.50
CA ALA A 64 -18.34 -8.23 0.38
C ALA A 64 -17.36 -7.35 -0.41
N ILE A 65 -16.61 -7.93 -1.38
CA ILE A 65 -15.70 -7.17 -2.26
C ILE A 65 -16.44 -6.07 -3.02
N ARG A 66 -17.63 -6.36 -3.57
CA ARG A 66 -18.39 -5.36 -4.35
C ARG A 66 -18.91 -4.22 -3.50
N GLN A 67 -19.41 -4.53 -2.30
CA GLN A 67 -20.14 -3.61 -1.42
C GLN A 67 -19.25 -2.89 -0.41
N PHE A 68 -17.99 -3.30 -0.26
CA PHE A 68 -17.07 -2.63 0.66
C PHE A 68 -16.98 -1.13 0.35
N PRO A 69 -17.04 -0.24 1.35
CA PRO A 69 -17.14 1.19 1.14
C PRO A 69 -15.76 1.81 0.87
N TYR A 70 -15.14 1.48 -0.28
CA TYR A 70 -13.84 2.02 -0.67
C TYR A 70 -13.84 3.56 -0.67
N THR A 71 -12.82 4.15 -0.07
CA THR A 71 -12.64 5.60 0.10
C THR A 71 -11.32 6.04 -0.52
N PHE A 72 -11.23 7.33 -0.89
CA PHE A 72 -10.00 7.96 -1.38
C PHE A 72 -9.26 7.16 -2.48
N SER A 73 -7.97 6.89 -2.30
CA SER A 73 -7.14 6.15 -3.26
C SER A 73 -7.64 4.71 -3.48
N ASP A 74 -8.29 4.11 -2.48
CA ASP A 74 -8.76 2.72 -2.55
C ASP A 74 -9.96 2.55 -3.49
N LYS A 75 -10.62 3.65 -3.90
CA LYS A 75 -11.62 3.62 -4.97
C LYS A 75 -11.02 3.31 -6.34
N ALA A 76 -9.80 3.80 -6.60
CA ALA A 76 -9.11 3.57 -7.86
C ALA A 76 -8.57 2.13 -7.96
N ASP A 77 -8.18 1.56 -6.81
CA ASP A 77 -7.58 0.23 -6.70
C ASP A 77 -8.59 -0.84 -6.26
N LYS A 78 -9.88 -0.64 -6.55
CA LYS A 78 -10.94 -1.56 -6.14
C LYS A 78 -10.69 -2.96 -6.71
N PRO A 79 -10.64 -4.02 -5.87
CA PRO A 79 -10.46 -5.38 -6.35
C PRO A 79 -11.55 -5.85 -7.31
N GLN A 80 -11.15 -6.65 -8.29
CA GLN A 80 -12.10 -7.39 -9.11
C GLN A 80 -12.80 -8.48 -8.29
N ILE A 81 -14.00 -8.85 -8.71
CA ILE A 81 -14.66 -10.05 -8.21
C ILE A 81 -13.80 -11.26 -8.56
N ILE A 82 -13.85 -12.31 -7.75
CA ILE A 82 -13.12 -13.56 -7.99
C ILE A 82 -14.02 -14.53 -8.78
N PRO A 83 -13.70 -14.84 -10.05
CA PRO A 83 -14.41 -15.86 -10.81
C PRO A 83 -14.28 -17.25 -10.19
N LYS A 84 -15.27 -18.12 -10.40
CA LYS A 84 -15.18 -19.54 -10.01
C LYS A 84 -13.96 -20.25 -10.61
N THR A 85 -13.56 -19.86 -11.82
CA THR A 85 -12.40 -20.41 -12.54
C THR A 85 -11.05 -19.99 -11.95
N SER A 86 -11.01 -19.00 -11.05
CA SER A 86 -9.78 -18.58 -10.38
C SER A 86 -9.16 -19.68 -9.53
N PHE A 87 -9.98 -20.45 -8.81
CA PHE A 87 -9.51 -21.53 -7.94
C PHE A 87 -8.98 -22.76 -8.69
N SER A 88 -9.45 -22.99 -9.92
CA SER A 88 -8.88 -24.04 -10.77
C SER A 88 -7.59 -23.58 -11.46
N ARG A 89 -7.47 -22.29 -11.76
CA ARG A 89 -6.24 -21.67 -12.28
C ARG A 89 -5.17 -21.45 -11.20
N GLY A 90 -5.54 -21.45 -9.92
CA GLY A 90 -4.65 -21.20 -8.80
C GLY A 90 -4.18 -19.75 -8.71
N THR A 91 -5.05 -18.80 -9.07
CA THR A 91 -4.81 -17.35 -8.99
C THR A 91 -6.15 -16.61 -8.91
N THR A 92 -6.27 -15.58 -8.06
CA THR A 92 -7.47 -14.75 -7.99
C THR A 92 -7.71 -13.87 -9.22
N GLY A 93 -6.70 -13.67 -10.07
CA GLY A 93 -6.73 -12.72 -11.18
C GLY A 93 -6.41 -11.29 -10.72
N GLY A 94 -6.87 -10.28 -11.46
CA GLY A 94 -6.63 -8.87 -11.15
C GLY A 94 -5.21 -8.39 -11.49
N ASN A 95 -5.01 -7.07 -11.48
CA ASN A 95 -3.69 -6.45 -11.57
C ASN A 95 -3.04 -6.32 -10.17
N GLY A 96 -1.76 -5.94 -10.12
CA GLY A 96 -1.02 -5.83 -8.86
C GLY A 96 -1.67 -4.92 -7.80
N HIS A 97 -2.20 -3.75 -8.19
CA HIS A 97 -2.86 -2.82 -7.26
C HIS A 97 -4.16 -3.38 -6.70
N GLU A 98 -4.96 -4.05 -7.54
CA GLU A 98 -6.21 -4.71 -7.13
C GLU A 98 -5.93 -5.85 -6.13
N ASN A 99 -4.87 -6.63 -6.36
CA ASN A 99 -4.46 -7.71 -5.46
C ASN A 99 -3.92 -7.20 -4.13
N TRP A 100 -3.15 -6.10 -4.15
CA TRP A 100 -2.68 -5.44 -2.94
C TRP A 100 -3.86 -4.93 -2.09
N SER A 101 -4.80 -4.22 -2.72
CA SER A 101 -6.02 -3.76 -2.07
C SER A 101 -6.86 -4.90 -1.52
N LEU A 102 -6.96 -6.01 -2.25
CA LEU A 102 -7.69 -7.18 -1.80
C LEU A 102 -7.04 -7.76 -0.54
N LEU A 103 -5.74 -8.07 -0.57
CA LEU A 103 -5.04 -8.64 0.59
C LEU A 103 -5.15 -7.74 1.83
N ARG A 104 -4.92 -6.43 1.64
CA ARG A 104 -4.94 -5.45 2.74
C ARG A 104 -6.33 -5.28 3.38
N LEU A 105 -7.39 -5.31 2.58
CA LEU A 105 -8.77 -5.05 3.04
C LEU A 105 -9.59 -6.31 3.31
N LEU A 106 -9.13 -7.49 2.87
CA LEU A 106 -9.80 -8.77 3.09
C LEU A 106 -10.13 -9.05 4.57
N PRO A 107 -9.25 -8.75 5.55
CA PRO A 107 -9.57 -8.93 6.97
C PRO A 107 -10.81 -8.15 7.39
N LEU A 108 -10.93 -6.90 6.94
CA LEU A 108 -12.06 -6.03 7.22
C LEU A 108 -13.35 -6.49 6.52
N MET A 109 -13.23 -7.21 5.40
CA MET A 109 -14.38 -7.72 4.63
C MET A 109 -14.95 -9.00 5.23
N ILE A 110 -14.10 -9.96 5.60
CA ILE A 110 -14.54 -11.32 5.93
C ILE A 110 -13.97 -11.88 7.24
N GLY A 111 -13.01 -11.22 7.88
CA GLY A 111 -12.28 -11.76 9.04
C GLY A 111 -13.20 -12.16 10.20
N HIS A 112 -14.31 -11.45 10.38
CA HIS A 112 -15.32 -11.78 11.39
C HIS A 112 -16.09 -13.09 11.17
N ASN A 113 -15.94 -13.74 10.01
CA ASN A 113 -16.52 -15.06 9.72
C ASN A 113 -15.48 -16.18 9.84
N ILE A 114 -14.21 -15.83 10.06
CA ILE A 114 -13.10 -16.78 10.13
C ILE A 114 -12.71 -16.93 11.60
N PRO A 115 -12.62 -18.17 12.13
CA PRO A 115 -12.20 -18.39 13.51
C PRO A 115 -10.73 -18.03 13.72
N GLU A 116 -10.41 -17.56 14.92
CA GLU A 116 -9.03 -17.32 15.34
C GLU A 116 -8.21 -18.62 15.31
N GLY A 117 -6.95 -18.52 14.91
CA GLY A 117 -6.03 -19.66 14.81
C GLY A 117 -6.19 -20.54 13.56
N ASP A 118 -7.12 -20.22 12.65
CA ASP A 118 -7.19 -20.90 11.35
C ASP A 118 -5.89 -20.71 10.57
N GLN A 119 -5.26 -21.82 10.18
CA GLN A 119 -3.94 -21.79 9.54
C GLN A 119 -3.95 -21.12 8.15
N SER A 120 -5.04 -21.27 7.39
CA SER A 120 -5.18 -20.65 6.06
C SER A 120 -5.38 -19.14 6.18
N TRP A 121 -6.04 -18.69 7.25
CA TRP A 121 -6.13 -17.29 7.61
C TRP A 121 -4.77 -16.71 8.00
N GLU A 122 -4.04 -17.39 8.89
CA GLU A 122 -2.73 -16.93 9.35
C GLU A 122 -1.70 -16.87 8.22
N ILE A 123 -1.77 -17.75 7.22
CA ILE A 123 -0.94 -17.62 6.00
C ILE A 123 -1.19 -16.28 5.31
N LEU A 124 -2.46 -15.88 5.12
CA LEU A 124 -2.78 -14.59 4.50
C LEU A 124 -2.37 -13.41 5.38
N MET A 125 -2.47 -13.56 6.71
CA MET A 125 -2.07 -12.50 7.64
C MET A 125 -0.56 -12.31 7.66
N LEU A 126 0.23 -13.39 7.70
CA LEU A 126 1.69 -13.33 7.57
C LEU A 126 2.12 -12.79 6.20
N LEU A 127 1.42 -13.14 5.12
CA LEU A 127 1.69 -12.59 3.79
C LEU A 127 1.42 -11.08 3.75
N LYS A 128 0.33 -10.63 4.39
CA LYS A 128 0.00 -9.20 4.54
C LYS A 128 1.09 -8.47 5.33
N ASP A 129 1.49 -8.98 6.48
CA ASP A 129 2.54 -8.38 7.33
C ASP A 129 3.87 -8.30 6.57
N THR A 130 4.26 -9.39 5.89
CA THR A 130 5.47 -9.44 5.06
C THR A 130 5.43 -8.40 3.95
N LEU A 131 4.30 -8.28 3.25
CA LEU A 131 4.15 -7.27 2.20
C LEU A 131 4.20 -5.85 2.77
N GLU A 132 3.58 -5.59 3.91
CA GLU A 132 3.65 -4.27 4.56
C GLU A 132 5.09 -3.90 4.93
N LEU A 133 5.88 -4.85 5.47
CA LEU A 133 7.30 -4.66 5.75
C LEU A 133 8.07 -4.33 4.48
N VAL A 134 7.92 -5.15 3.43
CA VAL A 134 8.62 -4.96 2.14
C VAL A 134 8.27 -3.64 1.46
N MET A 135 7.06 -3.12 1.69
CA MET A 135 6.60 -1.84 1.17
C MET A 135 7.06 -0.63 1.99
N SER A 136 7.82 -0.84 3.08
CA SER A 136 8.34 0.26 3.89
C SER A 136 9.35 1.10 3.11
N ALA A 137 9.35 2.40 3.40
CA ALA A 137 10.31 3.35 2.83
C ALA A 137 11.61 3.45 3.64
N HIS A 138 11.66 2.84 4.83
CA HIS A 138 12.81 2.91 5.72
C HIS A 138 13.03 1.56 6.40
N PHE A 139 14.29 1.18 6.61
CA PHE A 139 14.66 -0.07 7.25
C PHE A 139 15.77 0.16 8.27
N THR A 140 15.62 -0.45 9.44
CA THR A 140 16.71 -0.65 10.40
C THR A 140 17.22 -2.09 10.29
N GLU A 141 18.36 -2.41 10.92
CA GLU A 141 18.87 -3.79 10.95
C GLU A 141 17.87 -4.74 11.62
N GLU A 142 17.22 -4.29 12.69
CA GLU A 142 16.19 -5.06 13.38
C GLU A 142 14.99 -5.35 12.47
N LEU A 143 14.54 -4.36 11.69
CA LEU A 143 13.41 -4.54 10.77
C LEU A 143 13.73 -5.54 9.65
N ILE A 144 14.98 -5.54 9.18
CA ILE A 144 15.47 -6.52 8.19
C ILE A 144 15.45 -7.94 8.78
N HIS A 145 15.86 -8.10 10.03
CA HIS A 145 15.75 -9.39 10.74
C HIS A 145 14.30 -9.83 10.95
N VAL A 146 13.42 -8.91 11.33
CA VAL A 146 11.97 -9.19 11.46
C VAL A 146 11.40 -9.67 10.11
N LEU A 147 11.78 -9.03 9.01
CA LEU A 147 11.37 -9.46 7.67
C LEU A 147 11.85 -10.88 7.35
N ASP A 148 13.12 -11.20 7.63
CA ASP A 148 13.69 -12.53 7.41
C ASP A 148 12.93 -13.62 8.20
N CYS A 149 12.64 -13.34 9.48
CA CYS A 149 11.82 -14.22 10.31
C CYS A 149 10.42 -14.40 9.73
N LYS A 150 9.74 -13.31 9.34
CA LYS A 150 8.37 -13.37 8.79
C LYS A 150 8.28 -14.16 7.49
N ILE A 151 9.28 -14.03 6.61
CA ILE A 151 9.36 -14.80 5.37
C ILE A 151 9.53 -16.30 5.67
N SER A 152 10.43 -16.63 6.61
CA SER A 152 10.65 -18.01 7.02
C SER A 152 9.42 -18.63 7.69
N GLU A 153 8.79 -17.94 8.64
CA GLU A 153 7.54 -18.33 9.31
C GLU A 153 6.42 -18.59 8.30
N HIS A 154 6.24 -17.66 7.35
CA HIS A 154 5.22 -17.76 6.31
C HIS A 154 5.43 -19.01 5.44
N ARG A 155 6.66 -19.23 4.94
CA ARG A 155 6.98 -20.41 4.12
C ARG A 155 6.72 -21.71 4.87
N GLU A 156 7.16 -21.81 6.12
CA GLU A 156 6.95 -23.00 6.96
C GLU A 156 5.46 -23.28 7.18
N LEU A 157 4.68 -22.24 7.48
CA LEU A 157 3.24 -22.36 7.67
C LEU A 157 2.52 -22.80 6.40
N VAL A 158 2.89 -22.27 5.24
CA VAL A 158 2.35 -22.68 3.94
C VAL A 158 2.61 -24.16 3.68
N GLN A 159 3.86 -24.62 3.87
CA GLN A 159 4.21 -26.03 3.63
C GLN A 159 3.55 -26.98 4.64
N LYS A 160 3.43 -26.57 5.90
CA LYS A 160 2.75 -27.34 6.94
C LYS A 160 1.25 -27.47 6.67
N THR A 161 0.59 -26.37 6.32
CA THR A 161 -0.86 -26.32 6.09
C THR A 161 -1.25 -26.96 4.77
N PHE A 162 -0.41 -26.81 3.74
CA PHE A 162 -0.62 -27.37 2.41
C PHE A 162 0.58 -28.21 1.94
N PRO A 163 0.79 -29.43 2.47
CA PRO A 163 1.96 -30.26 2.15
C PRO A 163 2.13 -30.59 0.66
N ASN A 164 1.02 -30.60 -0.08
CA ASN A 164 0.99 -30.87 -1.52
C ASN A 164 1.17 -29.60 -2.38
N TYR A 165 1.21 -28.41 -1.78
CA TYR A 165 1.42 -27.16 -2.50
C TYR A 165 2.89 -27.05 -2.90
N ARG A 166 3.12 -26.86 -4.21
CA ARG A 166 4.47 -26.67 -4.75
C ARG A 166 4.82 -25.19 -4.71
N LEU A 167 5.82 -24.83 -3.92
CA LEU A 167 6.35 -23.48 -3.90
C LEU A 167 6.77 -23.04 -5.31
N ARG A 168 6.37 -21.82 -5.66
CA ARG A 168 6.74 -21.13 -6.90
C ARG A 168 8.13 -20.49 -6.74
N PRO A 169 8.86 -20.22 -7.85
CA PRO A 169 10.13 -19.48 -7.79
C PRO A 169 10.05 -18.17 -7.00
N LYS A 170 8.92 -17.47 -7.06
CA LYS A 170 8.68 -16.23 -6.30
C LYS A 170 8.79 -16.41 -4.78
N HIS A 171 8.45 -17.57 -4.23
CA HIS A 171 8.67 -17.84 -2.80
C HIS A 171 10.16 -17.93 -2.48
N HIS A 172 10.98 -18.42 -3.43
CA HIS A 172 12.43 -18.39 -3.25
C HIS A 172 12.99 -16.98 -3.36
N PHE A 173 12.46 -16.17 -4.27
CA PHE A 173 13.00 -14.83 -4.52
C PHE A 173 12.88 -13.96 -3.28
N ILE A 174 11.77 -14.07 -2.57
CA ILE A 174 11.55 -13.29 -1.35
C ILE A 174 12.53 -13.63 -0.22
N GLU A 175 13.09 -14.84 -0.18
CA GLU A 175 14.14 -15.21 0.79
C GLU A 175 15.39 -14.33 0.68
N HIS A 176 15.63 -13.73 -0.48
CA HIS A 176 16.78 -12.84 -0.68
C HIS A 176 16.44 -11.39 -0.33
N TYR A 177 15.17 -11.03 -0.09
CA TYR A 177 14.76 -9.65 0.14
C TYR A 177 15.49 -8.98 1.32
N PRO A 178 15.70 -9.64 2.47
CA PRO A 178 16.48 -9.05 3.55
C PRO A 178 17.87 -8.59 3.10
N GLN A 179 18.60 -9.45 2.39
CA GLN A 179 19.92 -9.12 1.83
C GLN A 179 19.82 -8.05 0.73
N MET A 180 18.78 -8.11 -0.12
CA MET A 180 18.60 -7.13 -1.19
C MET A 180 18.32 -5.73 -0.64
N ILE A 181 17.59 -5.62 0.48
CA ILE A 181 17.36 -4.35 1.17
C ILE A 181 18.68 -3.78 1.70
N GLN A 182 19.58 -4.62 2.23
CA GLN A 182 20.91 -4.17 2.65
C GLN A 182 21.76 -3.63 1.49
N ILE A 183 21.62 -4.21 0.28
CA ILE A 183 22.40 -3.82 -0.89
C ILE A 183 21.84 -2.59 -1.59
N PHE A 184 20.52 -2.56 -1.82
CA PHE A 184 19.85 -1.57 -2.66
C PHE A 184 19.09 -0.50 -1.87
N GLY A 185 18.93 -0.67 -0.56
CA GLY A 185 18.01 0.11 0.24
C GLY A 185 16.56 -0.36 0.09
N PRO A 186 15.58 0.49 0.45
CA PRO A 186 14.16 0.17 0.34
C PRO A 186 13.76 -0.27 -1.07
N LEU A 187 13.22 -1.48 -1.20
CA LEU A 187 12.94 -2.09 -2.51
C LEU A 187 11.80 -1.39 -3.27
N VAL A 188 10.95 -0.65 -2.55
CA VAL A 188 9.90 0.19 -3.15
C VAL A 188 10.44 1.33 -4.01
N ASP A 189 11.71 1.72 -3.83
CA ASP A 189 12.33 2.78 -4.62
C ASP A 189 12.93 2.26 -5.94
N VAL A 190 13.12 0.94 -6.06
CA VAL A 190 13.79 0.29 -7.21
C VAL A 190 12.88 -0.68 -7.98
N TRP A 191 11.64 -0.89 -7.55
CA TRP A 191 10.65 -1.72 -8.27
C TRP A 191 10.26 -1.16 -9.64
N THR A 192 9.73 -2.00 -10.53
CA THR A 192 9.59 -1.61 -11.94
C THR A 192 8.25 -0.96 -12.31
N MET A 193 7.39 -0.68 -11.32
CA MET A 193 6.01 -0.21 -11.54
C MET A 193 5.91 1.03 -12.47
N ARG A 194 6.85 1.98 -12.37
CA ARG A 194 6.85 3.17 -13.25
C ARG A 194 7.24 2.83 -14.70
N PHE A 195 8.17 1.89 -14.89
CA PHE A 195 8.56 1.40 -16.22
C PHE A 195 7.40 0.65 -16.87
N GLU A 196 6.70 -0.19 -16.12
CA GLU A 196 5.48 -0.86 -16.56
C GLU A 196 4.39 0.13 -17.01
N GLY A 197 4.16 1.17 -16.20
CA GLY A 197 3.24 2.24 -16.52
C GLY A 197 3.58 2.94 -17.84
N LYS A 198 4.87 3.14 -18.14
CA LYS A 198 5.33 3.75 -19.40
C LYS A 198 4.98 2.89 -20.61
N HIS A 199 4.99 1.56 -20.49
CA HIS A 199 4.60 0.67 -21.58
C HIS A 199 3.15 0.86 -22.06
N LYS A 200 2.25 1.38 -21.21
CA LYS A 200 0.85 1.67 -21.58
C LYS A 200 0.76 2.60 -22.79
N PHE A 201 1.61 3.62 -22.86
CA PHE A 201 1.66 4.53 -24.00
C PHE A 201 2.00 3.78 -25.30
N PHE A 202 3.07 2.98 -25.27
CA PHE A 202 3.54 2.27 -26.46
C PHE A 202 2.53 1.23 -26.93
N LYS A 203 1.95 0.46 -26.01
CA LYS A 203 0.87 -0.51 -26.32
C LYS A 203 -0.31 0.18 -27.00
N LYS A 204 -0.72 1.36 -26.51
CA LYS A 204 -1.80 2.16 -27.11
C LYS A 204 -1.44 2.65 -28.51
N VAL A 205 -0.22 3.13 -28.74
CA VAL A 205 0.21 3.57 -30.08
C VAL A 205 0.15 2.42 -31.09
N VAL A 206 0.64 1.22 -30.73
CA VAL A 206 0.58 0.05 -31.64
C VAL A 206 -0.88 -0.29 -31.96
N HIS A 207 -1.73 -0.35 -30.93
CA HIS A 207 -3.15 -0.66 -31.08
C HIS A 207 -3.87 0.36 -31.98
N ASP A 208 -3.62 1.66 -31.79
CA ASP A 208 -4.35 2.71 -32.49
C ASP A 208 -3.83 2.92 -33.92
N THR A 209 -2.55 2.69 -34.17
CA THR A 209 -1.95 2.89 -35.50
C THR A 209 -2.19 1.72 -36.45
N CYS A 210 -2.36 0.50 -35.92
CA CYS A 210 -2.50 -0.75 -36.69
C CYS A 210 -1.46 -0.93 -37.81
N ASN A 211 -0.30 -0.26 -37.71
CA ASN A 211 0.75 -0.27 -38.72
C ASN A 211 2.01 -0.94 -38.15
N PHE A 212 2.28 -2.14 -38.65
CA PHE A 212 3.40 -2.96 -38.19
C PHE A 212 4.67 -2.80 -39.03
N LYS A 213 4.68 -1.88 -40.02
CA LYS A 213 5.91 -1.53 -40.75
C LYS A 213 6.76 -0.60 -39.87
N ASN A 214 7.95 -1.07 -39.51
CA ASN A 214 8.92 -0.34 -38.71
C ASN A 214 8.32 0.24 -37.40
N VAL A 215 7.75 -0.66 -36.58
CA VAL A 215 7.08 -0.32 -35.33
C VAL A 215 7.97 0.51 -34.41
N ALA A 216 9.25 0.15 -34.27
CA ALA A 216 10.20 0.87 -33.43
C ALA A 216 10.31 2.36 -33.82
N HIS A 217 10.44 2.65 -35.12
CA HIS A 217 10.47 4.03 -35.62
C HIS A 217 9.15 4.76 -35.31
N THR A 218 8.00 4.13 -35.56
CA THR A 218 6.68 4.71 -35.27
C THR A 218 6.52 5.03 -33.79
N LEU A 219 6.90 4.10 -32.90
CA LEU A 219 6.86 4.28 -31.46
C LEU A 219 7.79 5.40 -31.00
N ALA A 220 9.02 5.47 -31.52
CA ALA A 220 9.98 6.51 -31.20
C ALA A 220 9.44 7.90 -31.60
N VAL A 221 8.96 8.07 -32.85
CA VAL A 221 8.42 9.35 -33.33
C VAL A 221 7.20 9.79 -32.52
N ARG A 222 6.27 8.88 -32.23
CA ARG A 222 5.07 9.19 -31.44
C ARG A 222 5.43 9.56 -30.00
N HIS A 223 6.38 8.85 -29.40
CA HIS A 223 6.88 9.15 -28.07
C HIS A 223 7.55 10.53 -28.01
N GLN A 224 8.44 10.84 -28.96
CA GLN A 224 9.10 12.15 -29.02
C GLN A 224 8.10 13.31 -29.16
N LYS A 225 7.06 13.14 -29.98
CA LYS A 225 5.98 14.14 -30.08
C LYS A 225 5.22 14.34 -28.76
N MET A 226 4.91 13.25 -28.06
CA MET A 226 4.27 13.29 -26.74
C MET A 226 5.16 13.95 -25.70
N MET A 227 6.46 13.64 -25.68
CA MET A 227 7.42 14.29 -24.80
C MET A 227 7.55 15.79 -25.09
N ALA A 228 7.66 16.19 -26.37
CA ALA A 228 7.73 17.60 -26.75
C ALA A 228 6.49 18.38 -26.28
N PHE A 229 5.29 17.84 -26.50
CA PHE A 229 4.05 18.44 -26.02
C PHE A 229 4.03 18.61 -24.49
N HIS A 230 4.48 17.57 -23.77
CA HIS A 230 4.51 17.62 -22.31
C HIS A 230 5.56 18.61 -21.79
N LEU A 231 6.76 18.67 -22.38
CA LEU A 231 7.82 19.59 -21.99
C LEU A 231 7.47 21.06 -22.24
N ASP A 232 6.67 21.34 -23.26
CA ASP A 232 6.15 22.68 -23.56
C ASP A 232 5.01 23.10 -22.59
N SER A 233 4.44 22.14 -21.85
CA SER A 233 3.38 22.43 -20.88
C SER A 233 3.95 23.00 -19.58
N SER A 234 3.41 24.15 -19.14
CA SER A 234 3.70 24.74 -17.83
C SER A 234 3.35 23.84 -16.64
N THR A 235 2.58 22.77 -16.87
CA THR A 235 2.17 21.79 -15.86
C THR A 235 2.97 20.49 -15.89
N PHE A 236 4.06 20.43 -16.67
CA PHE A 236 4.90 19.24 -16.78
C PHE A 236 5.43 18.79 -15.42
N PHE A 237 6.05 19.73 -14.70
CA PHE A 237 6.38 19.55 -13.30
C PHE A 237 5.17 19.99 -12.49
N LYS A 238 4.54 19.04 -11.81
CA LYS A 238 3.49 19.37 -10.86
C LYS A 238 4.06 20.31 -9.80
N PRO A 239 3.32 21.36 -9.41
CA PRO A 239 3.75 22.23 -8.33
C PRO A 239 3.91 21.42 -7.04
N LEU A 240 4.83 21.88 -6.18
CA LEU A 240 5.10 21.22 -4.90
C LEU A 240 3.88 21.24 -3.97
N LEU A 241 3.01 22.23 -4.14
CA LEU A 241 1.79 22.42 -3.38
C LEU A 241 0.63 22.77 -4.32
N GLU A 242 -0.44 21.97 -4.28
CA GLU A 242 -1.74 22.28 -4.90
C GLU A 242 -2.80 22.35 -3.81
N ILE A 243 -3.62 23.39 -3.83
CA ILE A 243 -4.69 23.59 -2.84
C ILE A 243 -6.02 23.71 -3.57
N ASP A 244 -7.03 22.98 -3.11
CA ASP A 244 -8.36 22.99 -3.70
C ASP A 244 -9.41 23.59 -2.74
N LYS A 245 -10.24 24.49 -3.26
CA LYS A 245 -11.32 25.24 -2.59
C LYS A 245 -10.93 25.79 -1.22
N VAL A 246 -10.51 27.06 -1.20
CA VAL A 246 -10.08 27.76 -0.01
C VAL A 246 -11.18 28.70 0.50
N ARG A 247 -11.40 28.71 1.81
CA ARG A 247 -12.25 29.70 2.48
C ARG A 247 -11.51 30.35 3.66
N SER A 248 -11.81 31.61 3.93
CA SER A 248 -11.33 32.28 5.14
C SER A 248 -12.22 31.93 6.33
N VAL A 249 -11.60 31.59 7.46
CA VAL A 249 -12.26 31.20 8.71
C VAL A 249 -11.62 31.95 9.87
N MET A 250 -12.43 32.45 10.80
CA MET A 250 -11.94 33.12 12.00
C MET A 250 -11.23 32.12 12.92
N VAL A 251 -10.07 32.48 13.46
CA VAL A 251 -9.33 31.60 14.38
C VAL A 251 -10.19 31.26 15.61
N THR A 252 -11.02 32.21 16.06
CA THR A 252 -11.95 32.04 17.18
C THR A 252 -13.00 30.95 16.99
N SER A 253 -13.20 30.41 15.78
CA SER A 253 -14.11 29.27 15.57
C SER A 253 -13.51 27.92 15.96
N PHE A 254 -12.20 27.85 16.20
CA PHE A 254 -11.52 26.63 16.65
C PHE A 254 -11.51 26.53 18.19
N PRO A 255 -11.33 25.35 18.79
CA PRO A 255 -11.12 25.21 20.23
C PRO A 255 -9.86 25.95 20.72
N GLU A 256 -9.85 26.43 21.97
CA GLU A 256 -8.79 27.29 22.53
C GLU A 256 -7.37 26.73 22.32
N ASN A 257 -7.18 25.43 22.46
CA ASN A 257 -5.87 24.80 22.29
C ASN A 257 -5.36 24.86 20.84
N VAL A 258 -6.28 24.76 19.86
CA VAL A 258 -5.97 24.96 18.44
C VAL A 258 -5.74 26.44 18.17
N GLN A 259 -6.53 27.34 18.76
CA GLN A 259 -6.31 28.79 18.62
C GLN A 259 -4.91 29.19 19.08
N SER A 260 -4.47 28.74 20.25
CA SER A 260 -3.13 29.05 20.78
C SER A 260 -2.03 28.60 19.83
N SER A 261 -2.15 27.38 19.28
CA SER A 261 -1.20 26.83 18.32
C SER A 261 -1.18 27.62 17.00
N LEU A 262 -2.36 27.99 16.48
CA LEU A 262 -2.48 28.78 15.25
C LEU A 262 -1.96 30.21 15.44
N HIS A 263 -2.20 30.88 16.57
CA HIS A 263 -1.70 32.23 16.83
C HIS A 263 -0.17 32.28 16.94
N GLN A 264 0.45 31.23 17.49
CA GLN A 264 1.91 31.12 17.55
C GLN A 264 2.53 31.12 16.15
N GLN A 265 1.82 30.57 15.16
CA GLN A 265 2.27 30.40 13.77
C GLN A 265 1.83 31.55 12.84
N ASN A 266 0.62 32.08 13.02
CA ASN A 266 -0.02 33.06 12.13
C ASN A 266 0.20 34.53 12.54
N GLY A 267 0.88 34.76 13.67
CA GLY A 267 0.94 36.09 14.30
C GLY A 267 -0.42 36.56 14.81
N LYS A 268 -0.62 37.89 14.92
CA LYS A 268 -1.87 38.51 15.42
C LYS A 268 -3.03 38.51 14.41
N GLN A 269 -2.96 37.72 13.34
CA GLN A 269 -4.03 37.66 12.35
C GLN A 269 -5.25 36.92 12.91
N SER A 270 -6.43 37.51 12.72
CA SER A 270 -7.70 37.00 13.28
C SER A 270 -8.35 35.90 12.43
N SER A 271 -7.86 35.66 11.22
CA SER A 271 -8.38 34.66 10.28
C SER A 271 -7.27 33.80 9.66
N VAL A 272 -7.66 32.59 9.28
CA VAL A 272 -6.83 31.61 8.58
C VAL A 272 -7.55 31.08 7.35
N LEU A 273 -6.78 30.59 6.39
CA LEU A 273 -7.33 29.93 5.21
C LEU A 273 -7.52 28.44 5.49
N VAL A 274 -8.71 27.91 5.17
CA VAL A 274 -9.04 26.49 5.29
C VAL A 274 -9.30 25.92 3.91
N ALA A 275 -8.58 24.87 3.55
CA ALA A 275 -8.69 24.18 2.27
C ALA A 275 -9.54 22.91 2.38
N SER A 276 -10.22 22.54 1.28
CA SER A 276 -10.94 21.26 1.19
C SER A 276 -10.00 20.07 0.97
N SER A 277 -8.91 20.28 0.24
CA SER A 277 -7.81 19.32 0.09
C SER A 277 -6.51 20.05 -0.23
N ALA A 278 -5.38 19.43 0.11
CA ALA A 278 -4.05 19.90 -0.25
C ALA A 278 -3.25 18.72 -0.83
N CYS A 279 -2.48 18.96 -1.89
CA CYS A 279 -1.55 18.01 -2.48
C CYS A 279 -0.13 18.53 -2.24
N VAL A 280 0.66 17.84 -1.42
CA VAL A 280 2.03 18.22 -1.09
C VAL A 280 2.98 17.15 -1.63
N HIS A 281 3.91 17.53 -2.50
CA HIS A 281 4.82 16.60 -3.19
C HIS A 281 4.10 15.40 -3.85
N GLY A 282 2.89 15.64 -4.38
CA GLY A 282 2.07 14.61 -5.02
C GLY A 282 1.23 13.75 -4.06
N VAL A 283 1.31 13.98 -2.74
CA VAL A 283 0.49 13.31 -1.72
C VAL A 283 -0.71 14.17 -1.37
N LYS A 284 -1.92 13.63 -1.58
CA LYS A 284 -3.17 14.34 -1.33
C LYS A 284 -3.70 14.08 0.08
N TYR A 285 -3.95 15.15 0.82
CA TYR A 285 -4.61 15.18 2.12
C TYR A 285 -6.03 15.77 1.98
N CYS A 286 -6.98 15.16 2.67
CA CYS A 286 -8.37 15.61 2.77
C CYS A 286 -8.85 15.44 4.21
N ALA A 287 -9.94 16.14 4.58
CA ALA A 287 -10.68 15.81 5.79
C ALA A 287 -11.11 14.33 5.82
N ASP A 288 -11.29 13.80 7.03
CA ASP A 288 -11.62 12.41 7.37
C ASP A 288 -10.53 11.36 7.11
N MET A 289 -9.43 11.72 6.46
CA MET A 289 -8.25 10.85 6.36
C MET A 289 -7.57 10.68 7.72
N ILE A 290 -6.90 9.54 7.89
CA ILE A 290 -6.10 9.22 9.08
C ILE A 290 -4.62 9.45 8.77
N VAL A 291 -3.90 10.07 9.69
CA VAL A 291 -2.44 10.23 9.64
C VAL A 291 -1.82 9.60 10.87
N SER A 292 -0.58 9.11 10.74
CA SER A 292 0.18 8.56 11.87
C SER A 292 1.16 9.60 12.41
N VAL A 293 1.14 9.82 13.73
CA VAL A 293 1.97 10.83 14.40
C VAL A 293 2.35 10.35 15.79
N GLY A 294 3.63 10.16 16.06
CA GLY A 294 4.11 9.66 17.34
C GLY A 294 3.86 8.17 17.53
N SER A 295 4.26 7.64 18.68
CA SER A 295 4.25 6.21 18.92
C SER A 295 4.04 5.87 20.39
N CYS A 296 3.38 4.74 20.63
CA CYS A 296 3.18 4.20 21.96
C CYS A 296 3.53 2.72 21.96
N SER A 297 4.50 2.31 22.78
CA SER A 297 4.98 0.93 22.89
C SER A 297 5.41 0.32 21.53
N GLY A 298 6.03 1.13 20.67
CA GLY A 298 6.49 0.69 19.34
C GLY A 298 5.39 0.57 18.28
N LEU A 299 4.15 0.98 18.59
CA LEU A 299 3.04 1.04 17.64
C LEU A 299 2.71 2.49 17.25
N PRO A 300 2.27 2.74 16.01
CA PRO A 300 1.87 4.06 15.55
C PRO A 300 0.65 4.58 16.29
N GLU A 301 0.68 5.86 16.68
CA GLU A 301 -0.51 6.59 17.07
C GLU A 301 -1.17 7.25 15.84
N PHE A 302 -2.49 7.46 15.92
CA PHE A 302 -3.29 7.94 14.79
C PHE A 302 -4.06 9.22 15.14
N ARG A 303 -4.18 10.10 14.15
CA ARG A 303 -5.01 11.30 14.22
C ARG A 303 -5.90 11.40 12.97
N GLN A 304 -7.14 11.83 13.11
CA GLN A 304 -8.03 12.09 11.99
C GLN A 304 -7.96 13.55 11.57
N ILE A 305 -7.71 13.83 10.29
CA ILE A 305 -7.73 15.20 9.75
C ILE A 305 -9.17 15.74 9.80
N THR A 306 -9.36 16.87 10.49
CA THR A 306 -10.65 17.58 10.51
C THR A 306 -10.63 18.80 9.59
N HIS A 307 -9.53 19.54 9.59
CA HIS A 307 -9.33 20.72 8.74
C HIS A 307 -7.90 20.78 8.24
N ILE A 308 -7.72 21.33 7.04
CA ILE A 308 -6.41 21.64 6.46
C ILE A 308 -6.30 23.16 6.46
N VAL A 309 -5.40 23.67 7.30
CA VAL A 309 -5.18 25.10 7.47
C VAL A 309 -3.94 25.51 6.66
N VAL A 310 -4.06 26.63 5.97
CA VAL A 310 -3.00 27.20 5.14
C VAL A 310 -2.60 28.52 5.76
N ILE A 311 -1.34 28.63 6.18
CA ILE A 311 -0.76 29.85 6.72
C ILE A 311 0.45 30.20 5.86
N ASN A 312 0.40 31.36 5.20
CA ASN A 312 1.34 31.74 4.15
C ASN A 312 1.41 30.69 3.03
N THR A 313 2.44 29.85 3.03
CA THR A 313 2.66 28.75 2.08
C THR A 313 2.77 27.39 2.76
N GLU A 314 2.54 27.33 4.08
CA GLU A 314 2.65 26.11 4.87
C GLU A 314 1.29 25.47 5.12
N ILE A 315 1.29 24.14 5.12
CA ILE A 315 0.11 23.33 5.40
C ILE A 315 0.21 22.79 6.82
N MET A 316 -0.82 23.08 7.62
CA MET A 316 -1.02 22.51 8.94
C MET A 316 -2.31 21.70 8.98
N LEU A 317 -2.25 20.55 9.64
CA LEU A 317 -3.40 19.67 9.79
C LEU A 317 -3.99 19.88 11.18
N VAL A 318 -5.25 20.30 11.25
CA VAL A 318 -6.00 20.28 12.51
C VAL A 318 -6.63 18.91 12.62
N CYS A 319 -6.13 18.11 13.56
CA CYS A 319 -6.47 16.71 13.68
C CYS A 319 -7.16 16.40 15.00
N ARG A 320 -8.08 15.43 14.99
CA ARG A 320 -8.61 14.81 16.20
C ARG A 320 -7.69 13.67 16.62
N ILE A 321 -7.25 13.65 17.87
CA ILE A 321 -6.45 12.55 18.43
C ILE A 321 -7.36 11.33 18.62
N LEU A 322 -6.86 10.16 18.24
CA LEU A 322 -7.57 8.89 18.36
C LEU A 322 -6.79 7.95 19.27
N SER A 323 -7.49 7.21 20.11
CA SER A 323 -6.92 6.04 20.75
C SER A 323 -7.02 4.86 19.79
N SER A 324 -6.06 3.95 19.82
CA SER A 324 -6.06 2.79 18.92
C SER A 324 -5.56 1.52 19.58
N TRP A 325 -6.12 0.39 19.15
CA TRP A 325 -5.76 -0.94 19.63
C TRP A 325 -5.45 -1.82 18.43
N TYR A 326 -4.32 -2.53 18.47
CA TYR A 326 -3.99 -3.46 17.42
C TYR A 326 -4.80 -4.75 17.57
N ILE A 327 -5.52 -5.12 16.51
CA ILE A 327 -6.32 -6.34 16.45
C ILE A 327 -5.56 -7.36 15.60
N GLU A 328 -4.94 -8.33 16.26
CA GLU A 328 -4.09 -9.34 15.63
C GLU A 328 -4.86 -10.10 14.53
N HIS A 329 -6.04 -10.63 14.84
CA HIS A 329 -6.86 -11.39 13.88
C HIS A 329 -7.16 -10.66 12.56
N LEU A 330 -7.20 -9.32 12.59
CA LEU A 330 -7.47 -8.49 11.42
C LEU A 330 -6.22 -7.83 10.84
N ARG A 331 -5.09 -7.90 11.56
CA ARG A 331 -3.86 -7.14 11.30
C ARG A 331 -4.16 -5.67 11.04
N SER A 332 -5.03 -5.08 11.86
CA SER A 332 -5.51 -3.70 11.71
C SER A 332 -5.68 -3.03 13.06
N TYR A 333 -5.75 -1.71 13.07
CA TYR A 333 -5.95 -0.93 14.29
C TYR A 333 -7.41 -0.54 14.42
N GLU A 334 -8.05 -0.92 15.52
CA GLU A 334 -9.35 -0.37 15.90
C GLU A 334 -9.14 1.04 16.45
N LEU A 335 -9.89 2.00 15.92
CA LEU A 335 -9.82 3.41 16.27
C LEU A 335 -11.00 3.78 17.18
N CYS A 336 -10.68 4.32 18.35
CA CYS A 336 -11.63 4.93 19.26
C CYS A 336 -11.52 6.44 19.19
N PHE A 337 -12.65 7.08 18.92
CA PHE A 337 -12.73 8.53 18.96
C PHE A 337 -12.72 8.97 20.42
N GLY A 338 -11.68 9.70 20.82
CA GLY A 338 -11.67 10.40 22.10
C GLY A 338 -12.87 11.35 22.20
N GLY A 339 -13.23 11.72 23.43
CA GLY A 339 -14.32 12.68 23.69
C GLY A 339 -14.20 13.94 22.82
N ALA A 340 -15.35 14.54 22.49
CA ALA A 340 -15.45 15.72 21.63
C ALA A 340 -14.67 16.91 22.22
N GLY A 341 -13.37 17.03 21.91
CA GLY A 341 -12.53 18.11 22.44
C GLY A 341 -11.03 17.97 22.17
N CYS A 342 -10.50 16.78 21.91
CA CYS A 342 -9.05 16.62 21.70
C CYS A 342 -8.64 16.86 20.23
N LEU A 343 -8.77 18.11 19.78
CA LEU A 343 -8.13 18.55 18.53
C LEU A 343 -6.67 18.94 18.81
N THR A 344 -5.80 18.84 17.82
CA THR A 344 -4.42 19.32 17.89
C THR A 344 -3.99 19.82 16.51
N VAL A 345 -3.02 20.72 16.47
CA VAL A 345 -2.37 21.15 15.22
C VAL A 345 -1.17 20.25 14.98
N THR A 346 -1.04 19.72 13.77
CA THR A 346 0.01 18.78 13.36
C THR A 346 0.70 19.32 12.12
N HIS A 347 2.02 19.45 12.17
CA HIS A 347 2.84 19.73 11.00
C HIS A 347 3.08 18.48 10.17
N LEU A 348 3.23 18.64 8.85
CA LEU A 348 3.55 17.51 7.97
C LEU A 348 4.89 16.84 8.31
N SER A 349 5.82 17.58 8.91
CA SER A 349 7.11 17.05 9.39
C SER A 349 7.01 16.17 10.63
N GLU A 350 5.89 16.20 11.35
CA GLU A 350 5.63 15.33 12.51
C GLU A 350 5.04 13.97 12.11
N LEU A 351 4.68 13.78 10.84
CA LEU A 351 4.06 12.54 10.39
C LEU A 351 5.09 11.40 10.39
N ASN A 352 4.74 10.26 10.98
CA ASN A 352 5.55 9.05 10.90
C ASN A 352 5.59 8.50 9.45
N ASP A 353 4.51 8.71 8.69
CA ASP A 353 4.41 8.40 7.27
C ASP A 353 3.66 9.54 6.57
N VAL A 354 4.20 10.02 5.46
CA VAL A 354 3.57 11.08 4.66
C VAL A 354 2.25 10.62 4.04
N PHE A 355 2.04 9.32 3.83
CA PHE A 355 0.86 8.82 3.14
C PHE A 355 -0.34 8.67 4.10
N PRO A 356 -1.43 9.43 3.88
CA PRO A 356 -2.63 9.31 4.69
C PRO A 356 -3.36 7.98 4.42
N LEU A 357 -4.08 7.51 5.43
CA LEU A 357 -4.80 6.24 5.45
C LEU A 357 -6.32 6.47 5.44
N SER A 358 -7.02 5.43 4.98
CA SER A 358 -8.48 5.35 4.98
C SER A 358 -8.97 4.64 6.24
N ALA A 359 -9.97 5.19 6.93
CA ALA A 359 -10.70 4.48 7.98
C ALA A 359 -11.96 3.80 7.43
N TYR A 360 -12.28 2.61 7.95
CA TYR A 360 -13.44 1.82 7.54
C TYR A 360 -14.27 1.37 8.73
N ARG A 361 -15.60 1.49 8.62
CA ARG A 361 -16.52 1.00 9.64
C ARG A 361 -16.89 -0.46 9.36
N VAL A 362 -16.61 -1.35 10.30
CA VAL A 362 -16.93 -2.79 10.23
C VAL A 362 -17.63 -3.21 11.51
N LYS A 363 -18.84 -3.75 11.39
CA LYS A 363 -19.66 -4.21 12.54
C LYS A 363 -19.79 -3.21 13.72
N GLY A 364 -19.80 -1.91 13.41
CA GLY A 364 -19.96 -0.85 14.42
C GLY A 364 -18.64 -0.18 14.85
N ASN A 365 -17.52 -0.88 14.72
CA ASN A 365 -16.20 -0.36 15.05
C ASN A 365 -15.54 0.29 13.83
N VAL A 366 -14.56 1.17 14.06
CA VAL A 366 -13.81 1.86 13.01
C VAL A 366 -12.39 1.33 13.00
N TYR A 367 -11.89 0.96 11.83
CA TYR A 367 -10.55 0.38 11.67
C TYR A 367 -9.72 1.15 10.66
N VAL A 368 -8.41 1.16 10.87
CA VAL A 368 -7.42 1.54 9.87
C VAL A 368 -6.46 0.37 9.63
N THR A 369 -6.10 0.17 8.36
CA THR A 369 -5.14 -0.85 7.94
C THR A 369 -4.01 -0.18 7.16
N LEU A 370 -2.78 -0.56 7.46
CA LEU A 370 -1.59 0.05 6.91
C LEU A 370 -1.42 -0.34 5.44
N LYS A 371 -0.90 0.58 4.61
CA LYS A 371 -0.44 0.21 3.26
C LYS A 371 0.98 -0.34 3.29
N ARG A 372 1.78 0.15 4.23
CA ARG A 372 3.18 -0.21 4.46
C ARG A 372 3.50 -0.06 5.93
N TYR A 373 4.54 -0.75 6.37
CA TYR A 373 5.02 -0.66 7.73
C TYR A 373 5.51 0.76 8.04
N ILE A 374 5.00 1.32 9.13
CA ILE A 374 5.35 2.65 9.64
C ILE A 374 6.38 2.45 10.74
N LEU A 375 7.63 2.83 10.46
CA LEU A 375 8.69 2.87 11.48
C LEU A 375 8.43 4.07 12.39
N CYS A 376 8.35 3.83 13.69
CA CYS A 376 7.84 4.76 14.70
C CYS A 376 8.85 5.06 15.81
#